data_AF-A0A8B7DNX5-F1
#
_entry.id   AF-A0A8B7DNX5-F1
#
_cell.length_a   1.000
_cell.length_b   1.000
_cell.length_c   1.000
_cell.angle_alpha   90.00
_cell.angle_beta   90.00
_cell.angle_gamma   90.00
#
_symmetry.space_group_name_H-M   'P 1'
#
loop_
_entity.id
_entity.type
_entity.pdbx_description
1 polymer ?
#
loop_
_entity_poly.entity_id
_entity_poly.type
_entity_poly.pdbx_seq_one_letter_code
_entity_poly.pdbx_strand_id
1 'polypeptide(L)'
;MFEKLIRDTILQHLVSNRLICEEQTGFVPNKSCTTNLIETIDTITFETAQRLDFDFAKAFDKVEHKRLLTKIKAYGITGKIYNWIESFLANRKQRVAISNTVLEWVSVTSGVPEGSILGPMLFLLFINDLPEVVLNTFKMYADDSKIIAIEDSIDKQAEIQTDLDNIVKWCNNWGLELNCKKCKVMRFGNQEIFRGIDKTYTMNINGMIYDLSNSVLERDLGVFVQPDMRWKHQTQVYVNKASKILGLLKNAFESRDCYMWKILYTTYVRPHLEFAAPAWSPPNVAEISMLERVQRRATKIPYSNRMLSYEKRLVKMNLINLNLRRKRGHPIHLYKTLNNLEFVNLNVKPVYKSSIILDGPCSSIRGLKHKIRMQHFTPHEINDLHRLAPESISSQTEFAKFGTIFRKKM
;
A
#
# COMPACT_ATOMS: atom_id res chain seq x y z
N MET A 1 -15.93 -13.07 19.23
CA MET A 1 -15.24 -12.68 20.48
C MET A 1 -14.00 -13.55 20.73
N PHE A 2 -14.13 -14.88 20.73
CA PHE A 2 -13.01 -15.79 21.00
C PHE A 2 -11.87 -15.75 19.96
N GLU A 3 -12.20 -15.72 18.66
CA GLU A 3 -11.21 -15.53 17.59
C GLU A 3 -10.36 -14.28 17.77
N LYS A 4 -10.99 -13.17 18.21
CA LYS A 4 -10.31 -11.91 18.46
C LYS A 4 -9.28 -12.06 19.58
N LEU A 5 -9.64 -12.71 20.69
CA LEU A 5 -8.72 -12.97 21.80
C LEU A 5 -7.51 -13.80 21.33
N ILE A 6 -7.75 -14.91 20.62
CA ILE A 6 -6.69 -15.77 20.10
C ILE A 6 -5.77 -15.00 19.15
N ARG A 7 -6.36 -14.25 18.21
CA ARG A 7 -5.64 -13.41 17.26
C ARG A 7 -4.77 -12.37 17.95
N ASP A 8 -5.29 -11.72 18.99
CA ASP A 8 -4.54 -10.74 19.79
C ASP A 8 -3.37 -11.41 20.55
N THR A 9 -3.59 -12.60 21.13
CA THR A 9 -2.53 -13.39 21.82
C THR A 9 -1.44 -13.85 20.86
N ILE A 10 -1.80 -14.39 19.70
CA ILE A 10 -0.84 -14.83 18.67
C ILE A 10 -0.03 -13.63 18.18
N LEU A 11 -0.70 -12.52 17.85
CA LEU A 11 -0.02 -11.31 17.38
C LEU A 11 0.97 -10.78 18.41
N GLN A 12 0.58 -10.75 19.69
CA GLN A 12 1.48 -10.35 20.77
C GLN A 12 2.72 -11.26 20.82
N HIS A 13 2.54 -12.58 20.75
CA HIS A 13 3.66 -13.53 20.69
C HIS A 13 4.58 -13.28 19.50
N LEU A 14 4.02 -13.08 18.30
CA LEU A 14 4.81 -12.85 17.09
C LEU A 14 5.60 -11.54 17.16
N VAL A 15 4.98 -10.46 17.66
CA VAL A 15 5.64 -9.15 17.78
C VAL A 15 6.71 -9.16 18.87
N SER A 16 6.41 -9.71 20.05
CA SER A 16 7.37 -9.77 21.17
C SER A 16 8.62 -10.59 20.85
N ASN A 17 8.48 -11.63 20.01
CA ASN A 17 9.58 -12.49 19.61
C ASN A 17 10.18 -12.14 18.23
N ARG A 18 9.74 -11.04 17.59
CA ARG A 18 10.19 -10.61 16.25
C ARG A 18 10.09 -11.70 15.17
N LEU A 19 8.97 -12.42 15.18
CA LEU A 19 8.73 -13.56 14.29
C LEU A 19 8.02 -13.17 12.98
N ILE A 20 7.60 -11.91 12.84
CA ILE A 20 7.03 -11.38 11.59
C ILE A 20 8.18 -10.79 10.77
N CYS A 21 8.30 -11.18 9.51
CA CYS A 21 9.34 -10.65 8.64
C CYS A 21 9.15 -9.14 8.40
N GLU A 22 10.25 -8.44 8.11
CA GLU A 22 10.22 -6.98 7.96
C GLU A 22 9.51 -6.55 6.66
N GLU A 23 9.54 -7.41 5.64
CA GLU A 23 8.97 -7.25 4.32
C GLU A 23 7.44 -7.33 4.31
N GLN A 24 6.84 -7.93 5.35
CA GLN A 24 5.39 -8.01 5.50
C GLN A 24 4.82 -6.71 6.05
N THR A 25 3.84 -6.18 5.31
CA THR A 25 3.12 -4.95 5.66
C THR A 25 1.61 -5.15 5.77
N GLY A 26 1.10 -6.28 5.26
CA GLY A 26 -0.32 -6.66 5.34
C GLY A 26 -0.65 -7.27 6.70
N PHE A 27 -1.75 -6.84 7.31
CA PHE A 27 -2.23 -7.30 8.62
C PHE A 27 -1.24 -7.12 9.79
N VAL A 28 -0.16 -6.37 9.60
CA VAL A 28 0.82 -6.04 10.64
C VAL A 28 0.45 -4.69 11.28
N PRO A 29 0.44 -4.58 12.62
CA PRO A 29 0.20 -3.30 13.30
C PRO A 29 1.17 -2.21 12.85
N ASN A 30 0.68 -0.97 12.77
CA ASN A 30 1.45 0.23 12.40
C ASN A 30 2.08 0.18 10.99
N LYS A 31 1.74 -0.81 10.16
CA LYS A 31 2.04 -0.85 8.72
C LYS A 31 0.75 -0.74 7.93
N SER A 32 0.82 -0.25 6.69
CA SER A 32 -0.36 -0.06 5.84
C SER A 32 -0.01 -0.20 4.36
N CYS A 33 -1.02 -0.20 3.48
CA CYS A 33 -0.77 -0.14 2.04
C CYS A 33 0.11 1.07 1.68
N THR A 34 -0.11 2.21 2.34
CA THR A 34 0.66 3.44 2.10
C THR A 34 2.12 3.28 2.47
N THR A 35 2.45 2.60 3.58
CA THR A 35 3.85 2.42 4.00
C THR A 35 4.58 1.50 3.01
N ASN A 36 3.95 0.40 2.58
CA ASN A 36 4.50 -0.48 1.55
C ASN A 36 4.77 0.27 0.23
N LEU A 37 3.80 1.07 -0.22
CA LEU A 37 3.93 1.87 -1.43
C LEU A 37 5.07 2.89 -1.32
N ILE A 38 5.22 3.56 -0.17
CA ILE A 38 6.32 4.49 0.06
C ILE A 38 7.65 3.77 -0.03
N GLU A 39 7.85 2.67 0.69
CA GLU A 39 9.11 1.90 0.64
C GLU A 39 9.45 1.44 -0.78
N THR A 40 8.42 0.97 -1.52
CA THR A 40 8.57 0.51 -2.89
C THR A 40 8.97 1.65 -3.83
N ILE A 41 8.25 2.76 -3.77
CA ILE A 41 8.47 3.92 -4.65
C ILE A 41 9.79 4.61 -4.32
N ASP A 42 10.15 4.73 -3.04
CA ASP A 42 11.41 5.31 -2.58
C ASP A 42 12.59 4.52 -3.16
N THR A 43 12.58 3.19 -3.03
CA THR A 43 13.61 2.30 -3.57
C THR A 43 13.76 2.43 -5.09
N ILE A 44 12.64 2.48 -5.82
CA ILE A 44 12.64 2.54 -7.29
C ILE A 44 13.02 3.93 -7.82
N THR A 45 12.79 5.00 -7.05
CA THR A 45 12.99 6.38 -7.54
C THR A 45 14.47 6.76 -7.61
N PHE A 46 15.30 6.21 -6.71
CA PHE A 46 16.72 6.55 -6.64
C PHE A 46 17.60 5.74 -7.59
N GLU A 47 17.12 4.59 -8.07
CA GLU A 47 17.93 3.62 -8.78
C GLU A 47 17.30 3.20 -10.12
N THR A 48 18.13 2.64 -11.01
CA THR A 48 17.58 1.82 -12.11
C THR A 48 17.20 0.47 -11.53
N ALA A 49 15.96 0.05 -11.71
CA ALA A 49 15.43 -1.13 -11.03
C ALA A 49 14.38 -1.85 -11.88
N GLN A 50 14.20 -3.13 -11.57
CA GLN A 50 13.11 -3.96 -12.09
C GLN A 50 12.21 -4.36 -10.94
N ARG A 51 10.90 -4.21 -11.11
CA ARG A 51 9.88 -4.68 -10.18
C ARG A 51 9.15 -5.86 -10.78
N LEU A 52 9.11 -6.98 -10.07
CA LEU A 52 8.35 -8.15 -10.48
C LEU A 52 7.15 -8.27 -9.55
N ASP A 53 5.95 -8.21 -10.11
CA ASP A 53 4.69 -8.31 -9.37
C ASP A 53 4.13 -9.74 -9.53
N PHE A 54 3.71 -10.35 -8.41
CA PHE A 54 3.20 -11.72 -8.35
C PHE A 54 1.70 -11.74 -8.00
N ASP A 55 0.93 -12.59 -8.68
CA ASP A 55 -0.50 -12.82 -8.39
C ASP A 55 -0.69 -14.30 -8.02
N PHE A 56 -1.13 -14.56 -6.80
CA PHE A 56 -1.44 -15.92 -6.35
C PHE A 56 -2.90 -16.28 -6.70
N ALA A 57 -3.10 -17.44 -7.31
CA ALA A 57 -4.41 -17.93 -7.68
C ALA A 57 -5.18 -18.39 -6.43
N LYS A 58 -6.12 -17.55 -5.97
CA LYS A 58 -6.98 -17.84 -4.80
C LYS A 58 -6.18 -18.19 -3.54
N ALA A 59 -5.20 -17.34 -3.21
CA ALA A 59 -4.22 -17.61 -2.15
C ALA A 59 -4.86 -18.07 -0.83
N PHE A 60 -5.90 -17.37 -0.38
CA PHE A 60 -6.61 -17.66 0.86
C PHE A 60 -7.34 -19.02 0.82
N ASP A 61 -7.89 -19.43 -0.33
CA ASP A 61 -8.64 -20.69 -0.49
C ASP A 61 -7.72 -21.92 -0.61
N LYS A 62 -6.48 -21.70 -1.06
CA LYS A 62 -5.50 -22.77 -1.37
C LYS A 62 -4.63 -23.18 -0.19
N VAL A 63 -4.68 -22.47 0.94
CA VAL A 63 -3.86 -22.77 2.13
C VAL A 63 -4.17 -24.18 2.66
N GLU A 64 -3.26 -25.13 2.45
CA GLU A 64 -3.45 -26.50 2.97
C GLU A 64 -3.33 -26.53 4.50
N HIS A 65 -4.34 -27.07 5.19
CA HIS A 65 -4.44 -27.02 6.65
C HIS A 65 -3.26 -27.73 7.35
N LYS A 66 -2.83 -28.88 6.85
CA LYS A 66 -1.70 -29.64 7.43
C LYS A 66 -0.41 -28.83 7.39
N ARG A 67 -0.11 -28.22 6.24
CA ARG A 67 1.07 -27.37 6.03
C ARG A 67 1.04 -26.12 6.90
N LEU A 68 -0.12 -25.47 6.98
CA LEU A 68 -0.35 -24.33 7.87
C LEU A 68 -0.10 -24.71 9.34
N LEU A 69 -0.63 -25.83 9.81
CA LEU A 69 -0.44 -26.30 11.19
C LEU A 69 1.03 -26.61 11.49
N THR A 70 1.79 -27.13 10.53
CA THR A 70 3.25 -27.29 10.67
C THR A 70 3.96 -25.96 10.86
N LYS A 71 3.63 -24.93 10.07
CA LYS A 71 4.19 -23.57 10.25
C LYS A 71 3.83 -22.97 11.60
N ILE A 72 2.58 -23.08 12.02
CA ILE A 72 2.11 -22.58 13.33
C ILE A 72 2.94 -23.18 14.48
N LYS A 73 3.18 -24.50 14.44
CA LYS A 73 4.07 -25.17 15.40
C LYS A 73 5.50 -24.64 15.34
N ALA A 74 6.05 -24.40 14.14
CA ALA A 74 7.40 -23.86 13.95
C ALA A 74 7.56 -22.45 14.55
N TYR A 75 6.50 -21.63 14.57
CA TYR A 75 6.47 -20.34 15.27
C TYR A 75 6.33 -20.46 16.81
N GLY A 76 6.38 -21.68 17.37
CA GLY A 76 6.28 -21.94 18.81
C GLY A 76 4.85 -21.92 19.35
N ILE A 77 3.84 -21.82 18.50
CA ILE A 77 2.43 -21.83 18.92
C ILE A 77 2.00 -23.28 19.13
N THR A 78 1.87 -23.67 20.39
CA THR A 78 1.58 -25.05 20.82
C THR A 78 0.45 -25.11 21.86
N GLY A 79 0.13 -26.30 22.37
CA GLY A 79 -0.83 -26.49 23.46
C GLY A 79 -2.27 -26.11 23.08
N LYS A 80 -2.97 -25.43 24.01
CA LYS A 80 -4.41 -25.12 23.88
C LYS A 80 -4.73 -24.26 22.65
N ILE A 81 -3.88 -23.27 22.34
CA ILE A 81 -4.09 -22.39 21.18
C ILE A 81 -3.94 -23.20 19.89
N TYR A 82 -2.89 -24.01 19.78
CA TYR A 82 -2.69 -24.89 18.62
C TYR A 82 -3.86 -25.85 18.41
N ASN A 83 -4.27 -26.57 19.45
CA ASN A 83 -5.39 -27.52 19.37
C ASN A 83 -6.70 -26.82 18.99
N TRP A 84 -6.90 -25.59 19.46
CA TRP A 84 -8.05 -24.79 19.07
C TRP A 84 -8.00 -24.41 17.58
N ILE A 85 -6.85 -23.99 17.05
CA ILE A 85 -6.69 -23.66 15.62
C ILE A 85 -6.90 -24.90 14.75
N GLU A 86 -6.34 -26.04 15.16
CA GLU A 86 -6.55 -27.32 14.49
C GLU A 86 -8.04 -27.66 14.43
N SER A 87 -8.75 -27.57 15.56
CA SER A 87 -10.19 -27.78 15.61
C SER A 87 -10.99 -26.73 14.80
N PHE A 88 -10.50 -25.49 14.70
CA PHE A 88 -11.14 -24.41 13.95
C PHE A 88 -11.08 -24.65 12.42
N LEU A 89 -10.03 -25.32 11.95
CA LEU A 89 -9.81 -25.66 10.54
C LEU A 89 -10.42 -27.03 10.17
N ALA A 90 -10.45 -27.98 11.12
CA ALA A 90 -10.88 -29.36 10.87
C ALA A 90 -12.37 -29.51 10.56
N ASN A 91 -12.71 -30.54 9.77
CA ASN A 91 -14.07 -31.01 9.49
C ASN A 91 -15.06 -29.94 9.00
N ARG A 92 -14.54 -28.86 8.41
CA ARG A 92 -15.37 -27.80 7.83
C ARG A 92 -16.11 -28.32 6.61
N LYS A 93 -17.35 -27.88 6.45
CA LYS A 93 -18.17 -28.16 5.27
C LYS A 93 -18.74 -26.85 4.73
N GLN A 94 -18.89 -26.79 3.41
CA GLN A 94 -19.50 -25.67 2.70
C GLN A 94 -20.55 -26.18 1.73
N ARG A 95 -21.53 -25.34 1.41
CA ARG A 95 -22.54 -25.60 0.38
C ARG A 95 -22.96 -24.28 -0.26
N VAL A 96 -23.51 -24.35 -1.47
CA VAL A 96 -24.03 -23.19 -2.17
C VAL A 96 -25.56 -23.19 -2.06
N ALA A 97 -26.12 -22.03 -1.71
CA ALA A 97 -27.56 -21.80 -1.72
C ALA A 97 -27.89 -20.70 -2.74
N ILE A 98 -28.72 -21.01 -3.74
CA ILE A 98 -29.19 -20.07 -4.75
C ILE A 98 -30.72 -20.03 -4.69
N SER A 99 -31.26 -18.89 -4.25
CA SER A 99 -32.70 -18.74 -4.00
C SER A 99 -33.23 -19.83 -3.06
N ASN A 100 -34.14 -20.67 -3.54
CA ASN A 100 -34.74 -21.77 -2.75
C ASN A 100 -33.99 -23.10 -2.93
N THR A 101 -32.94 -23.15 -3.75
CA THR A 101 -32.17 -24.37 -4.00
C THR A 101 -30.93 -24.37 -3.13
N VAL A 102 -30.75 -25.43 -2.35
CA VAL A 102 -29.59 -25.64 -1.48
C VAL A 102 -28.87 -26.90 -1.94
N LEU A 103 -27.60 -26.76 -2.32
CA LEU A 103 -26.76 -27.88 -2.73
C LEU A 103 -26.27 -28.69 -1.53
N GLU A 104 -25.75 -29.88 -1.81
CA GLU A 104 -25.17 -30.77 -0.81
C GLU A 104 -23.94 -30.18 -0.13
N TRP A 105 -23.67 -30.67 1.09
CA TRP A 105 -22.48 -30.28 1.85
C TRP A 105 -21.23 -30.92 1.26
N VAL A 106 -20.23 -30.10 0.97
CA VAL A 106 -18.90 -30.53 0.52
C VAL A 106 -17.88 -30.20 1.60
N SER A 107 -16.99 -31.14 1.90
CA SER A 107 -15.90 -30.92 2.86
C SER A 107 -14.89 -29.90 2.34
N VAL A 108 -14.42 -29.02 3.22
CA VAL A 108 -13.40 -28.02 2.95
C VAL A 108 -12.05 -28.59 3.36
N THR A 109 -11.20 -28.89 2.39
CA THR A 109 -9.89 -29.53 2.59
C THR A 109 -8.73 -28.54 2.63
N SER A 110 -8.94 -27.30 2.17
CA SER A 110 -7.98 -26.21 2.17
C SER A 110 -8.67 -24.88 2.40
N GLY A 111 -7.85 -23.87 2.71
CA GLY A 111 -8.23 -22.48 2.79
C GLY A 111 -8.42 -21.99 4.22
N VAL A 112 -8.14 -20.70 4.40
CA VAL A 112 -8.49 -20.01 5.64
C VAL A 112 -9.92 -19.48 5.54
N PRO A 113 -10.74 -19.51 6.60
CA PRO A 113 -12.14 -19.12 6.49
C PRO A 113 -12.32 -17.64 6.12
N GLU A 114 -12.96 -17.37 4.99
CA GLU A 114 -13.29 -16.01 4.56
C GLU A 114 -14.25 -15.35 5.56
N GLY A 115 -14.03 -14.07 5.86
CA GLY A 115 -14.81 -13.32 6.86
C GLY A 115 -14.48 -13.64 8.32
N SER A 116 -13.58 -14.59 8.58
CA SER A 116 -13.08 -14.84 9.95
C SER A 116 -12.08 -13.78 10.39
N ILE A 117 -12.02 -13.54 11.69
CA ILE A 117 -11.07 -12.59 12.29
C ILE A 117 -9.66 -13.20 12.28
N LEU A 118 -9.57 -14.53 12.43
CA LEU A 118 -8.32 -15.25 12.50
C LEU A 118 -7.74 -15.60 11.11
N GLY A 119 -8.57 -15.72 10.08
CA GLY A 119 -8.14 -16.11 8.72
C GLY A 119 -6.96 -15.30 8.17
N PRO A 120 -7.01 -13.95 8.19
CA PRO A 120 -5.88 -13.12 7.78
C PRO A 120 -4.59 -13.36 8.56
N MET A 121 -4.69 -13.64 9.87
CA MET A 121 -3.54 -13.95 10.72
C MET A 121 -2.92 -15.31 10.35
N LEU A 122 -3.76 -16.30 10.05
CA LEU A 122 -3.29 -17.62 9.61
C LEU A 122 -2.61 -17.53 8.24
N PHE A 123 -3.16 -16.72 7.32
CA PHE A 123 -2.52 -16.46 6.04
C PHE A 123 -1.17 -15.74 6.20
N LEU A 124 -1.10 -14.74 7.10
CA LEU A 124 0.15 -14.07 7.43
C LEU A 124 1.20 -15.09 7.89
N LEU A 125 0.88 -15.94 8.86
CA LEU A 125 1.80 -17.01 9.33
C LEU A 125 2.21 -17.96 8.20
N PHE A 126 1.34 -18.18 7.22
CA PHE A 126 1.61 -19.09 6.12
C PHE A 126 2.66 -18.55 5.14
N ILE A 127 2.55 -17.27 4.77
CA ILE A 127 3.37 -16.63 3.73
C ILE A 127 4.66 -15.99 4.28
N ASN A 128 4.80 -15.88 5.60
CA ASN A 128 5.81 -15.03 6.26
C ASN A 128 7.28 -15.42 5.99
N ASP A 129 7.56 -16.67 5.60
CA ASP A 129 8.89 -17.17 5.23
C ASP A 129 9.19 -17.08 3.72
N LEU A 130 8.21 -16.67 2.89
CA LEU A 130 8.44 -16.49 1.45
C LEU A 130 9.60 -15.51 1.13
N PRO A 131 9.79 -14.39 1.85
CA PRO A 131 10.93 -13.50 1.60
C PRO A 131 12.29 -14.17 1.83
N GLU A 132 12.37 -15.24 2.62
CA GLU A 132 13.64 -15.90 2.95
C GLU A 132 14.24 -16.69 1.78
N VAL A 133 13.46 -16.96 0.74
CA VAL A 133 13.93 -17.73 -0.44
C VAL A 133 14.43 -16.86 -1.59
N VAL A 134 14.34 -15.53 -1.46
CA VAL A 134 14.75 -14.59 -2.51
C VAL A 134 15.99 -13.79 -2.10
N LEU A 135 16.78 -13.39 -3.09
CA LEU A 135 18.01 -12.64 -2.96
C LEU A 135 17.75 -11.12 -2.96
N ASN A 136 16.81 -10.68 -3.80
CA ASN A 136 16.46 -9.26 -3.94
C ASN A 136 15.45 -8.80 -2.89
N THR A 137 15.26 -7.47 -2.79
CA THR A 137 14.28 -6.90 -1.85
C THR A 137 12.88 -7.42 -2.17
N PHE A 138 12.26 -8.07 -1.19
CA PHE A 138 10.88 -8.51 -1.28
C PHE A 138 9.96 -7.55 -0.54
N LYS A 139 8.76 -7.31 -1.06
CA LYS A 139 7.71 -6.57 -0.35
C LYS A 139 6.39 -7.30 -0.51
N MET A 140 5.64 -7.42 0.58
CA MET A 140 4.31 -8.04 0.53
C MET A 140 3.28 -7.34 1.40
N TYR A 141 2.05 -7.41 0.94
CA TYR A 141 0.86 -6.98 1.65
C TYR A 141 -0.19 -8.07 1.47
N ALA A 142 -0.31 -8.95 2.47
CA ALA A 142 -1.10 -10.17 2.34
C ALA A 142 -0.58 -11.02 1.16
N ASP A 143 -1.43 -11.32 0.17
CA ASP A 143 -1.09 -12.10 -1.02
C ASP A 143 -0.47 -11.25 -2.14
N ASP A 144 -0.70 -9.93 -2.16
CA ASP A 144 -0.01 -9.04 -3.08
C ASP A 144 1.49 -8.99 -2.72
N SER A 145 2.34 -9.50 -3.61
CA SER A 145 3.79 -9.52 -3.38
C SER A 145 4.58 -9.07 -4.61
N LYS A 146 5.78 -8.56 -4.35
CA LYS A 146 6.67 -8.03 -5.38
C LYS A 146 8.13 -8.18 -4.99
N ILE A 147 8.98 -8.39 -5.99
CA ILE A 147 10.43 -8.21 -5.89
C ILE A 147 10.79 -6.83 -6.44
N ILE A 148 11.73 -6.16 -5.78
CA ILE A 148 12.40 -4.96 -6.25
C ILE A 148 13.88 -5.31 -6.41
N ALA A 149 14.35 -5.38 -7.65
CA ALA A 149 15.73 -5.70 -8.00
C ALA A 149 16.42 -4.46 -8.55
N ILE A 150 17.43 -3.96 -7.84
CA ILE A 150 18.26 -2.82 -8.28
C ILE A 150 19.25 -3.32 -9.34
N GLU A 151 19.40 -2.58 -10.43
CA GLU A 151 20.31 -2.92 -11.53
C GLU A 151 21.73 -2.41 -11.23
N ASP A 152 22.40 -3.08 -10.28
CA ASP A 152 23.74 -2.75 -9.76
C ASP A 152 24.86 -3.69 -10.25
N SER A 153 24.51 -4.80 -10.90
CA SER A 153 25.46 -5.83 -11.36
C SER A 153 25.10 -6.35 -12.76
N ILE A 154 26.07 -6.94 -13.45
CA ILE A 154 25.83 -7.60 -14.75
C ILE A 154 25.05 -8.92 -14.59
N ASP A 155 25.16 -9.55 -13.42
CA ASP A 155 24.52 -10.82 -13.07
C ASP A 155 23.09 -10.65 -12.60
N LYS A 156 22.58 -9.41 -12.51
CA LYS A 156 21.25 -9.11 -11.97
C LYS A 156 20.13 -9.88 -12.67
N GLN A 157 20.26 -10.12 -13.97
CA GLN A 157 19.29 -10.93 -14.71
C GLN A 157 19.24 -12.38 -14.21
N ALA A 158 20.39 -13.00 -13.94
CA ALA A 158 20.46 -14.37 -13.42
C ALA A 158 19.98 -14.44 -11.96
N GLU A 159 20.28 -13.43 -11.14
CA GLU A 159 19.75 -13.31 -9.78
C GLU A 159 18.21 -13.26 -9.78
N ILE A 160 17.62 -12.41 -10.63
CA ILE A 160 16.16 -12.29 -10.75
C ILE A 160 15.52 -13.62 -11.21
N GLN A 161 16.15 -14.32 -12.17
CA GLN A 161 15.65 -15.63 -12.61
C GLN A 161 15.74 -16.68 -11.48
N THR A 162 16.82 -16.63 -10.69
CA THR A 162 16.98 -17.50 -9.50
C THR A 162 15.88 -17.23 -8.47
N ASP A 163 15.55 -15.97 -8.22
CA ASP A 163 14.45 -15.60 -7.31
C ASP A 163 13.10 -16.15 -7.80
N LEU A 164 12.82 -16.07 -9.11
CA LEU A 164 11.61 -16.64 -9.70
C LEU A 164 11.54 -18.16 -9.51
N ASP A 165 12.63 -18.86 -9.78
CA ASP A 165 12.70 -20.31 -9.63
C ASP A 165 12.52 -20.72 -8.16
N ASN A 166 13.10 -19.97 -7.22
CA ASN A 166 12.93 -20.17 -5.78
C ASN A 166 11.48 -19.94 -5.33
N ILE A 167 10.81 -18.89 -5.83
CA ILE A 167 9.40 -18.64 -5.54
C ILE A 167 8.53 -19.77 -6.08
N VAL A 168 8.74 -20.21 -7.32
CA VAL A 168 7.97 -21.33 -7.91
C VAL A 168 8.17 -22.61 -7.11
N LYS A 169 9.42 -22.91 -6.71
CA LYS A 169 9.73 -24.04 -5.84
C LYS A 169 9.04 -23.94 -4.48
N TRP A 170 9.06 -22.75 -3.87
CA TRP A 170 8.36 -22.50 -2.60
C TRP A 170 6.84 -22.71 -2.76
N CYS A 171 6.25 -22.21 -3.84
CA CYS A 171 4.83 -22.40 -4.17
C CYS A 171 4.47 -23.89 -4.28
N ASN A 172 5.27 -24.67 -5.01
CA ASN A 172 5.07 -26.12 -5.14
C ASN A 172 5.17 -26.84 -3.78
N ASN A 173 6.18 -26.48 -2.97
CA ASN A 173 6.40 -27.06 -1.64
C ASN A 173 5.25 -26.74 -0.67
N TRP A 174 4.66 -25.55 -0.78
CA TRP A 174 3.61 -25.08 0.14
C TRP A 174 2.19 -25.21 -0.42
N GLY A 175 2.03 -25.52 -1.72
CA GLY A 175 0.75 -25.85 -2.34
C GLY A 175 -0.04 -24.62 -2.76
N LEU A 176 0.66 -23.50 -2.93
CA LEU A 176 0.13 -22.30 -3.53
C LEU A 176 0.41 -22.32 -5.03
N GLU A 177 -0.42 -21.61 -5.77
CA GLU A 177 -0.38 -21.58 -7.23
C GLU A 177 -0.26 -20.13 -7.68
N LEU A 178 0.67 -19.86 -8.60
CA LEU A 178 0.83 -18.55 -9.23
C LEU A 178 -0.08 -18.45 -10.45
N ASN A 179 -0.68 -17.29 -10.63
CA ASN A 179 -1.33 -16.93 -11.87
C ASN A 179 -0.29 -16.35 -12.83
N CYS A 180 0.46 -17.23 -13.50
CA CYS A 180 1.62 -16.87 -14.32
C CYS A 180 1.35 -15.76 -15.33
N LYS A 181 0.16 -15.78 -15.94
CA LYS A 181 -0.26 -14.80 -16.96
C LYS A 181 -0.47 -13.39 -16.39
N LYS A 182 -0.70 -13.30 -15.08
CA LYS A 182 -0.84 -12.04 -14.36
C LYS A 182 0.43 -11.60 -13.65
N CYS A 183 1.44 -12.46 -13.50
CA CYS A 183 2.75 -12.01 -13.05
C CYS A 183 3.38 -11.09 -14.11
N LYS A 184 3.95 -9.97 -13.68
CA LYS A 184 4.48 -8.93 -14.58
C LYS A 184 5.87 -8.51 -14.13
N VAL A 185 6.67 -8.07 -15.09
CA VAL A 185 7.89 -7.29 -14.81
C VAL A 185 7.68 -5.85 -15.28
N MET A 186 8.08 -4.88 -14.47
CA MET A 186 8.10 -3.46 -14.82
C MET A 186 9.51 -2.91 -14.63
N ARG A 187 9.98 -2.12 -15.59
CA ARG A 187 11.36 -1.62 -15.63
C ARG A 187 11.40 -0.12 -15.43
N PHE A 188 12.12 0.31 -14.41
CA PHE A 188 12.24 1.69 -13.98
C PHE A 188 13.67 2.19 -14.17
N GLY A 189 13.84 3.50 -14.27
CA GLY A 189 15.16 4.11 -14.43
C GLY A 189 15.57 4.31 -15.88
N ASN A 190 16.85 4.10 -16.14
CA ASN A 190 17.42 4.29 -17.46
C ASN A 190 16.94 3.22 -18.44
N GLN A 191 16.09 3.63 -19.38
CA GLN A 191 15.60 2.72 -20.41
C GLN A 191 16.70 2.25 -21.38
N GLU A 192 17.82 2.98 -21.51
CA GLU A 192 18.95 2.54 -22.35
C GLU A 192 19.59 1.24 -21.83
N ILE A 193 19.61 1.02 -20.51
CA ILE A 193 20.16 -0.22 -19.90
C ILE A 193 19.31 -1.44 -20.29
N PHE A 194 18.05 -1.22 -20.65
CA PHE A 194 17.14 -2.29 -21.06
C PHE A 194 17.00 -2.43 -22.57
N ARG A 195 17.67 -1.58 -23.38
CA ARG A 195 17.60 -1.66 -24.84
C ARG A 195 18.54 -2.74 -25.37
N GLY A 196 18.05 -3.57 -26.30
CA GLY A 196 18.86 -4.55 -27.03
C GLY A 196 19.24 -5.80 -26.24
N ILE A 197 18.82 -5.92 -24.98
CA ILE A 197 19.01 -7.12 -24.17
C ILE A 197 17.67 -7.86 -24.09
N ASP A 198 17.65 -9.13 -24.49
CA ASP A 198 16.51 -10.03 -24.24
C ASP A 198 16.49 -10.38 -22.75
N LYS A 199 15.94 -9.47 -21.93
CA LYS A 199 15.68 -9.70 -20.51
C LYS A 199 14.33 -10.38 -20.32
N THR A 200 14.08 -11.48 -21.01
CA THR A 200 12.91 -12.32 -20.73
C THR A 200 13.17 -13.15 -19.48
N TYR A 201 12.16 -13.22 -18.63
CA TYR A 201 12.16 -14.07 -17.44
C TYR A 201 11.09 -15.13 -17.62
N THR A 202 11.34 -16.34 -17.13
CA THR A 202 10.42 -17.45 -17.32
C THR A 202 10.06 -18.10 -15.99
N MET A 203 8.88 -18.71 -15.91
CA MET A 203 8.47 -19.56 -14.80
C MET A 203 8.14 -20.94 -15.34
N ASN A 204 8.80 -21.97 -14.81
CA ASN A 204 8.51 -23.36 -15.15
C ASN A 204 7.59 -23.98 -14.09
N ILE A 205 6.32 -24.16 -14.44
CA ILE A 205 5.32 -24.78 -13.55
C ILE A 205 4.88 -26.09 -14.17
N ASN A 206 5.23 -27.20 -13.50
CA ASN A 206 4.91 -28.57 -13.92
C ASN A 206 5.35 -28.90 -15.37
N GLY A 207 6.51 -28.39 -15.80
CA GLY A 207 7.05 -28.60 -17.14
C GLY A 207 6.51 -27.63 -18.20
N MET A 208 5.56 -26.75 -17.85
CA MET A 208 5.09 -25.66 -18.71
C MET A 208 5.87 -24.38 -18.43
N ILE A 209 6.42 -23.78 -19.47
CA ILE A 209 7.20 -22.53 -19.40
C ILE A 209 6.27 -21.34 -19.69
N TYR A 210 6.32 -20.35 -18.81
CA TYR A 210 5.56 -19.10 -18.94
C TYR A 210 6.50 -17.90 -18.92
N ASP A 211 6.44 -17.06 -19.96
CA ASP A 211 7.20 -15.82 -20.00
C ASP A 211 6.53 -14.74 -19.15
N LEU A 212 7.31 -14.05 -18.31
CA LEU A 212 6.86 -12.85 -17.63
C LEU A 212 6.71 -11.72 -18.64
N SER A 213 5.47 -11.29 -18.83
CA SER A 213 5.20 -10.15 -19.70
C SER A 213 5.67 -8.84 -19.07
N ASN A 214 6.32 -8.00 -19.88
CA ASN A 214 6.70 -6.65 -19.49
C ASN A 214 5.46 -5.74 -19.43
N SER A 215 5.35 -4.92 -18.38
CA SER A 215 4.27 -3.97 -18.20
C SER A 215 4.77 -2.54 -18.09
N VAL A 216 3.97 -1.61 -18.62
CA VAL A 216 4.21 -0.16 -18.59
C VAL A 216 3.26 0.56 -17.63
N LEU A 217 2.31 -0.16 -17.03
CA LEU A 217 1.34 0.39 -16.09
C LEU A 217 0.75 -0.74 -15.26
N GLU A 218 0.95 -0.71 -13.94
CA GLU A 218 0.44 -1.72 -13.03
C GLU A 218 -0.21 -1.09 -11.81
N ARG A 219 -1.20 -1.79 -11.27
CA ARG A 219 -1.90 -1.37 -10.06
C ARG A 219 -1.26 -2.02 -8.84
N ASP A 220 -0.70 -1.20 -7.98
CA ASP A 220 -0.04 -1.59 -6.75
C ASP A 220 -0.83 -1.09 -5.53
N LEU A 221 -1.42 -2.01 -4.75
CA LEU A 221 -2.19 -1.70 -3.55
C LEU A 221 -3.21 -0.55 -3.71
N GLY A 222 -3.81 -0.47 -4.90
CA GLY A 222 -4.79 0.56 -5.25
C GLY A 222 -4.25 1.74 -6.06
N VAL A 223 -2.93 1.93 -6.17
CA VAL A 223 -2.28 3.03 -6.87
C VAL A 223 -1.70 2.54 -8.20
N PHE A 224 -1.96 3.26 -9.29
CA PHE A 224 -1.35 2.94 -10.59
C PHE A 224 0.06 3.52 -10.68
N VAL A 225 1.03 2.65 -10.96
CA VAL A 225 2.46 2.95 -11.08
C VAL A 225 2.90 2.69 -12.53
N GLN A 226 3.77 3.56 -13.05
CA GLN A 226 4.31 3.49 -14.41
C GLN A 226 5.82 3.80 -14.40
N PRO A 227 6.61 3.29 -15.37
CA PRO A 227 8.07 3.42 -15.41
C PRO A 227 8.63 4.84 -15.28
N ASP A 228 7.91 5.84 -15.79
CA ASP A 228 8.34 7.25 -15.77
C ASP A 228 7.89 8.01 -14.51
N MET A 229 7.25 7.32 -13.56
CA MET A 229 6.73 7.86 -12.30
C MET A 229 5.82 9.07 -12.48
N ARG A 230 5.06 9.12 -13.58
CA ARG A 230 4.03 10.15 -13.80
C ARG A 230 2.68 9.71 -13.24
N TRP A 231 2.04 10.62 -12.50
CA TRP A 231 0.77 10.35 -11.81
C TRP A 231 -0.49 10.73 -12.59
N LYS A 232 -0.38 11.01 -13.89
CA LYS A 232 -1.52 11.48 -14.70
C LYS A 232 -2.61 10.42 -14.83
N HIS A 233 -2.24 9.17 -15.15
CA HIS A 233 -3.18 8.06 -15.25
C HIS A 233 -3.87 7.81 -13.90
N GLN A 234 -3.07 7.66 -12.84
CA GLN A 234 -3.54 7.52 -11.46
C GLN A 234 -4.54 8.62 -11.06
N THR A 235 -4.18 9.89 -11.31
CA THR A 235 -5.04 11.03 -11.03
C THR A 235 -6.38 10.93 -11.75
N GLN A 236 -6.37 10.59 -13.05
CA GLN A 236 -7.60 10.48 -13.84
C GLN A 236 -8.52 9.37 -13.33
N VAL A 237 -7.97 8.21 -12.97
CA VAL A 237 -8.75 7.09 -12.42
C VAL A 237 -9.43 7.49 -11.12
N TYR A 238 -8.70 8.15 -10.22
CA TYR A 238 -9.22 8.55 -8.91
C TYR A 238 -10.26 9.66 -9.02
N VAL A 239 -10.03 10.65 -9.88
CA VAL A 239 -11.01 11.69 -10.21
C VAL A 239 -12.29 11.09 -10.78
N ASN A 240 -12.18 10.11 -11.69
CA ASN A 240 -13.33 9.45 -12.29
C ASN A 240 -14.13 8.66 -11.25
N LYS A 241 -13.46 7.90 -10.39
CA LYS A 241 -14.11 7.16 -9.29
C LYS A 241 -14.84 8.08 -8.33
N ALA A 242 -14.17 9.12 -7.85
CA ALA A 242 -14.75 10.12 -6.96
C ALA A 242 -15.91 10.90 -7.61
N SER A 243 -15.79 11.24 -8.90
CA SER A 243 -16.84 11.93 -9.65
C SER A 243 -18.08 11.07 -9.85
N LYS A 244 -17.91 9.76 -10.11
CA LYS A 244 -19.02 8.80 -10.21
C LYS A 244 -19.80 8.74 -8.88
N ILE A 245 -19.09 8.58 -7.77
CA ILE A 245 -19.70 8.54 -6.43
C ILE A 245 -20.40 9.86 -6.12
N LEU A 246 -19.78 11.00 -6.41
CA LEU A 246 -20.42 12.31 -6.26
C LEU A 246 -21.72 12.43 -7.07
N GLY A 247 -21.75 11.88 -8.29
CA GLY A 247 -22.94 11.82 -9.13
C GLY A 247 -24.05 10.96 -8.51
N LEU A 248 -23.70 9.77 -8.00
CA LEU A 248 -24.65 8.89 -7.32
C LEU A 248 -25.25 9.56 -6.09
N LEU A 249 -24.42 10.18 -5.23
CA LEU A 249 -24.89 10.91 -4.05
C LEU A 249 -25.81 12.07 -4.43
N LYS A 250 -25.49 12.78 -5.52
CA LYS A 250 -26.31 13.92 -5.99
C LYS A 250 -27.71 13.45 -6.40
N ASN A 251 -27.82 12.26 -6.96
CA ASN A 251 -29.09 11.68 -7.38
C ASN A 251 -29.84 11.03 -6.22
N ALA A 252 -29.13 10.38 -5.30
CA ALA A 252 -29.73 9.65 -4.18
C ALA A 252 -30.30 10.57 -3.08
N PHE A 253 -29.66 11.71 -2.83
CA PHE A 253 -30.11 12.66 -1.82
C PHE A 253 -30.79 13.84 -2.50
N GLU A 254 -31.98 14.23 -2.05
CA GLU A 254 -32.67 15.44 -2.53
C GLU A 254 -32.20 16.70 -1.80
N SER A 255 -32.01 16.59 -0.49
CA SER A 255 -31.55 17.71 0.35
C SER A 255 -30.25 18.31 -0.19
N ARG A 256 -30.16 19.64 -0.14
CA ARG A 256 -29.00 20.46 -0.55
C ARG A 256 -28.50 21.30 0.62
N ASP A 257 -28.62 20.75 1.82
CA ASP A 257 -28.08 21.36 3.02
C ASP A 257 -26.54 21.32 3.05
N CYS A 258 -25.93 22.41 3.51
CA CYS A 258 -24.49 22.59 3.50
C CYS A 258 -23.76 21.64 4.46
N TYR A 259 -24.34 21.36 5.64
CA TYR A 259 -23.76 20.48 6.64
C TYR A 259 -23.85 19.01 6.20
N MET A 260 -25.00 18.57 5.73
CA MET A 260 -25.19 17.22 5.19
C MET A 260 -24.22 16.95 4.03
N TRP A 261 -24.11 17.86 3.06
CA TRP A 261 -23.21 17.70 1.92
C TRP A 261 -21.73 17.71 2.29
N LYS A 262 -21.36 18.41 3.37
CA LYS A 262 -20.01 18.30 3.93
C LYS A 262 -19.75 16.86 4.34
N ILE A 263 -20.64 16.26 5.15
CA ILE A 263 -20.49 14.89 5.65
C ILE A 263 -20.42 13.91 4.47
N LEU A 264 -21.37 13.97 3.53
CA LEU A 264 -21.40 13.09 2.36
C LEU A 264 -20.10 13.17 1.55
N TYR A 265 -19.63 14.40 1.29
CA TYR A 265 -18.37 14.61 0.58
C TYR A 265 -17.18 14.03 1.33
N THR A 266 -17.05 14.35 2.63
CA THR A 266 -15.89 13.95 3.43
C THR A 266 -15.82 12.46 3.71
N THR A 267 -16.97 11.77 3.73
CA THR A 267 -17.08 10.35 4.05
C THR A 267 -16.97 9.46 2.81
N TYR A 268 -17.61 9.84 1.70
CA TYR A 268 -17.71 8.94 0.53
C TYR A 268 -16.86 9.37 -0.66
N VAL A 269 -16.61 10.67 -0.84
CA VAL A 269 -15.95 11.19 -2.06
C VAL A 269 -14.47 11.46 -1.78
N ARG A 270 -14.17 12.23 -0.73
CA ARG A 270 -12.81 12.67 -0.40
C ARG A 270 -11.82 11.51 -0.15
N PRO A 271 -12.18 10.40 0.53
CA PRO A 271 -11.23 9.31 0.75
C PRO A 271 -10.66 8.73 -0.55
N HIS A 272 -11.43 8.69 -1.63
CA HIS A 272 -10.94 8.25 -2.94
C HIS A 272 -9.95 9.22 -3.58
N LEU A 273 -9.96 10.50 -3.22
CA LEU A 273 -9.04 11.51 -3.75
C LEU A 273 -7.74 11.60 -2.94
N GLU A 274 -7.76 11.12 -1.68
CA GLU A 274 -6.66 11.26 -0.71
C GLU A 274 -6.00 9.92 -0.36
N PHE A 275 -6.55 8.79 -0.82
CA PHE A 275 -5.98 7.47 -0.55
C PHE A 275 -4.53 7.38 -1.02
N ALA A 276 -3.65 6.92 -0.11
CA ALA A 276 -2.22 6.77 -0.31
C ALA A 276 -1.50 8.04 -0.83
N ALA A 277 -2.05 9.24 -0.62
CA ALA A 277 -1.45 10.49 -1.09
C ALA A 277 0.02 10.73 -0.65
N PRO A 278 0.49 10.26 0.52
CA PRO A 278 1.91 10.35 0.86
C PRO A 278 2.83 9.51 -0.04
N ALA A 279 2.31 8.48 -0.71
CA ALA A 279 3.05 7.63 -1.65
C ALA A 279 2.93 8.10 -3.10
N TRP A 280 1.96 8.97 -3.42
CA TRP A 280 1.81 9.55 -4.74
C TRP A 280 1.16 10.93 -4.64
N SER A 281 1.77 11.93 -5.26
CA SER A 281 1.20 13.26 -5.35
C SER A 281 1.60 13.90 -6.68
N PRO A 282 0.65 14.33 -7.52
CA PRO A 282 1.00 14.90 -8.80
C PRO A 282 1.66 16.27 -8.62
N PRO A 283 2.81 16.53 -9.27
CA PRO A 283 3.51 17.81 -9.13
C PRO A 283 2.95 18.89 -10.05
N ASN A 284 2.36 18.53 -11.20
CA ASN A 284 1.92 19.55 -12.15
C ASN A 284 0.55 20.14 -11.77
N VAL A 285 0.42 21.44 -12.02
CA VAL A 285 -0.76 22.24 -11.71
C VAL A 285 -2.02 21.69 -12.38
N ALA A 286 -1.89 21.08 -13.56
CA ALA A 286 -3.01 20.49 -14.30
C ALA A 286 -3.66 19.35 -13.51
N GLU A 287 -2.89 18.34 -13.10
CA GLU A 287 -3.39 17.21 -12.31
C GLU A 287 -3.88 17.64 -10.92
N ILE A 288 -3.17 18.56 -10.25
CA ILE A 288 -3.63 19.15 -8.98
C ILE A 288 -5.01 19.79 -9.15
N SER A 289 -5.19 20.56 -10.24
CA SER A 289 -6.46 21.21 -10.57
C SER A 289 -7.55 20.20 -10.94
N MET A 290 -7.20 19.06 -11.53
CA MET A 290 -8.16 17.97 -11.82
C MET A 290 -8.74 17.39 -10.53
N LEU A 291 -7.90 17.11 -9.53
CA LEU A 291 -8.33 16.66 -8.20
C LEU A 291 -9.21 17.73 -7.53
N GLU A 292 -8.74 18.97 -7.52
CA GLU A 292 -9.45 20.10 -6.89
C GLU A 292 -10.84 20.35 -7.52
N ARG A 293 -11.00 20.05 -8.82
CA ARG A 293 -12.27 20.21 -9.54
C ARG A 293 -13.40 19.36 -8.93
N VAL A 294 -13.08 18.18 -8.39
CA VAL A 294 -14.07 17.33 -7.73
C VAL A 294 -14.59 18.00 -6.45
N GLN A 295 -13.68 18.55 -5.63
CA GLN A 295 -14.07 19.31 -4.44
C GLN A 295 -14.85 20.57 -4.82
N ARG A 296 -14.42 21.33 -5.83
CA ARG A 296 -15.14 22.50 -6.36
C ARG A 296 -16.56 22.17 -6.80
N ARG A 297 -16.79 20.99 -7.40
CA ARG A 297 -18.13 20.53 -7.78
C ARG A 297 -18.94 20.17 -6.55
N ALA A 298 -18.39 19.37 -5.63
CA ALA A 298 -19.08 18.94 -4.42
C ALA A 298 -19.53 20.12 -3.56
N THR A 299 -18.66 21.11 -3.33
CA THR A 299 -19.00 22.29 -2.52
C THR A 299 -19.99 23.23 -3.18
N LYS A 300 -20.24 23.11 -4.49
CA LYS A 300 -21.25 23.91 -5.23
C LYS A 300 -22.67 23.33 -5.12
N ILE A 301 -22.82 22.07 -4.71
CA ILE A 301 -24.12 21.38 -4.70
C ILE A 301 -25.12 22.05 -3.75
N PRO A 302 -24.75 22.44 -2.51
CA PRO A 302 -25.66 23.13 -1.61
C PRO A 302 -26.21 24.44 -2.21
N TYR A 303 -27.52 24.69 -2.07
CA TYR A 303 -28.15 25.89 -2.64
C TYR A 303 -27.49 27.16 -2.13
N SER A 304 -27.17 27.19 -0.84
CA SER A 304 -26.53 28.31 -0.15
C SER A 304 -25.11 28.64 -0.62
N ASN A 305 -24.53 27.79 -1.48
CA ASN A 305 -23.15 27.90 -1.96
C ASN A 305 -23.07 28.29 -3.43
N ARG A 306 -24.17 28.28 -4.18
CA ARG A 306 -24.15 28.43 -5.65
C ARG A 306 -23.52 29.73 -6.15
N MET A 307 -23.77 30.83 -5.43
CA MET A 307 -23.28 32.18 -5.76
C MET A 307 -21.96 32.54 -5.07
N LEU A 308 -21.46 31.69 -4.18
CA LEU A 308 -20.23 31.95 -3.42
C LEU A 308 -18.99 31.56 -4.23
N SER A 309 -17.90 32.35 -4.07
CA SER A 309 -16.58 31.96 -4.58
C SER A 309 -16.13 30.63 -3.98
N TYR A 310 -15.13 29.98 -4.59
CA TYR A 310 -14.68 28.68 -4.07
C TYR A 310 -14.13 28.78 -2.64
N GLU A 311 -13.38 29.84 -2.36
CA GLU A 311 -12.75 30.13 -1.08
C GLU A 311 -13.82 30.35 0.01
N LYS A 312 -14.85 31.15 -0.30
CA LYS A 312 -15.99 31.36 0.61
C LYS A 312 -16.76 30.07 0.89
N ARG A 313 -16.90 29.18 -0.10
CA ARG A 313 -17.53 27.86 0.09
C ARG A 313 -16.72 26.97 1.01
N LEU A 314 -15.39 26.99 0.89
CA LEU A 314 -14.50 26.22 1.78
C LEU A 314 -14.62 26.68 3.24
N VAL A 315 -14.61 27.99 3.47
CA VAL A 315 -14.80 28.56 4.82
C VAL A 315 -16.15 28.14 5.38
N LYS A 316 -17.24 28.32 4.61
CA LYS A 316 -18.60 27.99 5.04
C LYS A 316 -18.79 26.51 5.34
N MET A 317 -18.17 25.62 4.57
CA MET A 317 -18.20 24.18 4.80
C MET A 317 -17.15 23.71 5.82
N ASN A 318 -16.30 24.61 6.32
CA ASN A 318 -15.13 24.28 7.14
C ASN A 318 -14.32 23.13 6.50
N LEU A 319 -13.86 23.38 5.27
CA LEU A 319 -13.03 22.51 4.44
C LEU A 319 -11.74 23.24 4.05
N ILE A 320 -10.69 22.47 3.81
CA ILE A 320 -9.41 22.95 3.27
C ILE A 320 -9.30 22.48 1.81
N ASN A 321 -8.60 23.23 0.95
CA ASN A 321 -8.33 22.78 -0.42
C ASN A 321 -7.52 21.46 -0.42
N LEU A 322 -7.69 20.63 -1.46
CA LEU A 322 -7.07 19.29 -1.48
C LEU A 322 -5.56 19.37 -1.63
N ASN A 323 -5.04 20.39 -2.32
CA ASN A 323 -3.61 20.58 -2.48
C ASN A 323 -2.90 20.74 -1.12
N LEU A 324 -3.38 21.66 -0.27
CA LEU A 324 -2.86 21.87 1.08
C LEU A 324 -3.02 20.61 1.94
N ARG A 325 -4.13 19.87 1.79
CA ARG A 325 -4.33 18.63 2.54
C ARG A 325 -3.30 17.57 2.18
N ARG A 326 -2.94 17.41 0.89
CA ARG A 326 -1.84 16.53 0.45
C ARG A 326 -0.49 17.01 0.96
N LYS A 327 -0.19 18.30 0.81
CA LYS A 327 1.04 18.92 1.36
C LYS A 327 1.18 18.70 2.87
N ARG A 328 0.07 18.74 3.62
CA ARG A 328 0.03 18.46 5.06
C ARG A 328 0.15 16.96 5.37
N GLY A 329 -0.24 16.07 4.46
CA GLY A 329 -0.14 14.62 4.64
C GLY A 329 1.31 14.15 4.81
N HIS A 330 2.25 14.74 4.06
CA HIS A 330 3.67 14.38 4.12
C HIS A 330 4.30 14.60 5.52
N PRO A 331 4.21 15.79 6.15
CA PRO A 331 4.75 15.99 7.49
C PRO A 331 4.03 15.18 8.57
N ILE A 332 2.73 14.91 8.42
CA ILE A 332 2.00 14.02 9.32
C ILE A 332 2.58 12.62 9.25
N HIS A 333 2.82 12.11 8.04
CA HIS A 333 3.40 10.79 7.85
C HIS A 333 4.82 10.71 8.42
N LEU A 334 5.67 11.70 8.13
CA LEU A 334 7.02 11.79 8.69
C LEU A 334 6.99 11.81 10.23
N TYR A 335 6.11 12.60 10.84
CA TYR A 335 5.96 12.63 12.30
C TYR A 335 5.61 11.24 12.86
N LYS A 336 4.68 10.52 12.22
CA LYS A 336 4.28 9.18 12.65
C LYS A 336 5.44 8.20 12.56
N THR A 337 6.22 8.25 11.49
CA THR A 337 7.42 7.42 11.33
C THR A 337 8.46 7.72 12.42
N LEU A 338 8.75 8.99 12.68
CA LEU A 338 9.72 9.41 13.69
C LEU A 338 9.31 9.05 15.14
N ASN A 339 8.01 8.90 15.40
CA ASN A 339 7.49 8.57 16.73
C ASN A 339 7.04 7.10 16.84
N ASN A 340 7.42 6.23 15.91
CA ASN A 340 7.06 4.80 15.89
C ASN A 340 5.54 4.54 15.90
N LEU A 341 4.75 5.48 15.37
CA LEU A 341 3.31 5.32 15.17
C LEU A 341 2.98 4.63 13.83
N GLU A 342 3.89 4.77 12.85
CA GLU A 342 3.89 4.04 11.59
C GLU A 342 5.31 3.52 11.33
N PHE A 343 5.45 2.31 10.81
CA PHE A 343 6.75 1.75 10.46
C PHE A 343 6.96 1.82 8.96
N VAL A 344 8.03 2.50 8.58
CA VAL A 344 8.50 2.63 7.19
C VAL A 344 10.00 2.40 7.19
N ASN A 345 10.45 1.38 6.47
CA ASN A 345 11.86 1.12 6.20
C ASN A 345 12.33 2.07 5.09
N LEU A 346 12.67 3.31 5.48
CA LEU A 346 13.25 4.30 4.58
C LEU A 346 14.71 3.96 4.30
N ASN A 347 15.10 3.97 3.02
CA ASN A 347 16.49 3.75 2.60
C ASN A 347 17.41 4.87 3.13
N VAL A 348 16.87 6.09 3.26
CA VAL A 348 17.54 7.23 3.90
C VAL A 348 16.76 7.62 5.16
N LYS A 349 17.35 7.38 6.33
CA LYS A 349 16.73 7.82 7.60
C LYS A 349 16.71 9.37 7.66
N PRO A 350 15.55 9.99 7.92
CA PRO A 350 15.48 11.43 8.07
C PRO A 350 16.28 11.87 9.30
N VAL A 351 17.36 12.62 9.09
CA VAL A 351 18.20 13.15 10.17
C VAL A 351 17.58 14.43 10.72
N TYR A 352 17.24 14.44 12.00
CA TYR A 352 16.83 15.65 12.71
C TYR A 352 18.08 16.46 13.09
N LYS A 353 18.37 17.57 12.40
CA LYS A 353 19.40 18.53 12.84
C LYS A 353 18.73 19.69 13.57
N SER A 354 19.06 19.83 14.86
CA SER A 354 18.50 20.81 15.80
C SER A 354 19.01 22.25 15.62
N SER A 355 19.79 22.53 14.59
CA SER A 355 20.41 23.83 14.36
C SER A 355 20.31 24.21 12.89
N ILE A 356 19.82 25.43 12.67
CA ILE A 356 19.70 26.12 11.39
C ILE A 356 21.10 26.27 10.78
N ILE A 357 21.54 25.24 10.05
CA ILE A 357 22.50 25.20 8.93
C ILE A 357 22.29 23.81 8.32
N LEU A 358 21.53 23.75 7.23
CA LEU A 358 21.19 22.52 6.51
C LEU A 358 22.23 22.25 5.42
N ASP A 359 23.38 21.74 5.82
CA ASP A 359 24.06 20.76 4.96
C ASP A 359 23.25 19.47 5.07
N GLY A 360 22.25 19.34 4.19
CA GLY A 360 21.54 18.09 3.96
C GLY A 360 22.48 17.02 3.38
N PRO A 361 22.00 15.80 3.11
CA PRO A 361 22.80 14.73 2.47
C PRO A 361 23.21 15.03 1.01
N CYS A 362 23.22 16.30 0.59
CA CYS A 362 23.45 16.75 -0.77
C CYS A 362 24.87 17.29 -1.02
N SER A 363 25.82 17.06 -0.11
CA SER A 363 27.22 17.48 -0.31
C SER A 363 28.04 16.53 -1.20
N SER A 364 27.44 15.49 -1.77
CA SER A 364 28.06 14.65 -2.79
C SER A 364 27.19 14.55 -4.04
N ILE A 365 27.08 15.67 -4.76
CA ILE A 365 26.96 15.60 -6.22
C ILE A 365 28.21 14.89 -6.74
N ARG A 366 28.08 13.64 -7.22
CA ARG A 366 29.00 13.08 -8.22
C ARG A 366 28.20 12.31 -9.26
N GLY A 367 28.17 12.87 -10.48
CA GLY A 367 28.20 12.07 -11.69
C GLY A 367 26.86 11.66 -12.33
N LEU A 368 26.24 12.62 -13.03
CA LEU A 368 25.59 12.45 -14.33
C LEU A 368 24.50 11.36 -14.57
N LYS A 369 23.32 11.92 -14.90
CA LYS A 369 22.31 11.47 -15.89
C LYS A 369 21.56 10.17 -15.56
N HIS A 370 20.31 10.28 -15.07
CA HIS A 370 19.10 9.80 -15.75
C HIS A 370 17.86 10.60 -15.35
N LYS A 371 17.00 10.89 -16.34
CA LYS A 371 15.77 11.71 -16.21
C LYS A 371 14.62 10.87 -15.64
N ILE A 372 14.65 10.58 -14.33
CA ILE A 372 13.42 10.38 -13.56
C ILE A 372 13.18 11.68 -12.79
N ARG A 373 11.98 12.23 -12.90
CA ARG A 373 11.59 13.38 -12.07
C ARG A 373 11.49 12.89 -10.63
N MET A 374 12.55 13.13 -9.85
CA MET A 374 12.64 12.82 -8.43
C MET A 374 11.36 13.21 -7.72
N GLN A 375 10.63 12.21 -7.24
CA GLN A 375 9.42 12.39 -6.48
C GLN A 375 9.49 11.34 -5.37
N HIS A 376 9.94 11.78 -4.20
CA HIS A 376 9.49 11.52 -2.82
C HIS A 376 10.61 11.95 -1.85
N PHE A 377 10.25 12.68 -0.78
CA PHE A 377 11.16 13.44 0.11
C PHE A 377 12.15 14.35 -0.60
N THR A 378 11.65 15.29 -1.40
CA THR A 378 12.52 16.34 -1.94
C THR A 378 12.88 17.34 -0.83
N PRO A 379 14.10 17.92 -0.83
CA PRO A 379 14.45 19.07 0.01
C PRO A 379 13.46 20.26 -0.11
N HIS A 380 12.69 20.31 -1.20
CA HIS A 380 11.63 21.29 -1.42
C HIS A 380 10.43 21.11 -0.48
N GLU A 381 10.11 19.87 -0.07
CA GLU A 381 8.99 19.56 0.83
C GLU A 381 9.30 19.91 2.30
N ILE A 382 10.58 19.83 2.68
CA ILE A 382 11.10 20.37 3.96
C ILE A 382 11.07 21.91 3.94
N ASN A 383 11.38 22.54 2.81
CA ASN A 383 11.27 24.00 2.65
C ASN A 383 9.81 24.50 2.64
N ASP A 384 8.86 23.74 2.11
CA ASP A 384 7.42 24.04 2.17
C ASP A 384 6.86 23.95 3.60
N LEU A 385 7.49 23.15 4.48
CA LEU A 385 7.19 23.02 5.91
C LEU A 385 7.38 24.36 6.66
N HIS A 386 8.32 25.19 6.19
CA HIS A 386 8.59 26.54 6.72
C HIS A 386 7.72 27.64 6.12
N ARG A 387 7.01 27.40 5.01
CA ARG A 387 6.12 28.37 4.35
C ARG A 387 4.67 28.30 4.82
N LEU A 388 4.30 27.29 5.59
CA LEU A 388 2.97 27.13 6.16
C LEU A 388 2.84 28.04 7.39
N ALA A 389 2.01 29.08 7.30
CA ALA A 389 1.69 29.94 8.44
C ALA A 389 1.15 29.09 9.61
N PRO A 390 1.52 29.37 10.87
CA PRO A 390 1.07 28.63 12.06
C PRO A 390 -0.46 28.46 12.13
N GLU A 391 -1.20 29.42 11.59
CA GLU A 391 -2.66 29.43 11.55
C GLU A 391 -3.27 28.38 10.60
N SER A 392 -2.56 28.02 9.52
CA SER A 392 -2.98 26.96 8.56
C SER A 392 -2.89 25.53 9.13
N ILE A 393 -2.26 25.40 10.30
CA ILE A 393 -2.04 24.17 11.06
C ILE A 393 -3.15 23.95 12.12
N SER A 394 -4.05 24.92 12.33
CA SER A 394 -4.95 24.97 13.50
C SER A 394 -6.37 24.38 13.34
N SER A 395 -6.79 23.89 12.17
CA SER A 395 -8.17 23.40 12.00
C SER A 395 -8.36 21.90 12.33
N GLN A 396 -9.26 21.66 13.29
CA GLN A 396 -9.49 20.44 14.06
C GLN A 396 -9.94 19.23 13.23
N THR A 397 -9.14 18.16 13.33
CA THR A 397 -9.53 16.84 13.86
C THR A 397 -8.25 16.29 14.48
N GLU A 398 -8.20 16.28 15.82
CA GLU A 398 -7.16 15.71 16.70
C GLU A 398 -5.77 16.39 16.80
N PHE A 399 -5.61 17.65 16.38
CA PHE A 399 -4.34 18.40 16.59
C PHE A 399 -4.30 19.33 17.82
N ALA A 400 -5.40 19.52 18.55
CA ALA A 400 -5.40 20.39 19.74
C ALA A 400 -4.49 19.87 20.88
N LYS A 401 -4.13 18.58 20.88
CA LYS A 401 -3.14 17.99 21.79
C LYS A 401 -1.68 18.17 21.36
N PHE A 402 -1.43 18.62 20.12
CA PHE A 402 -0.08 18.69 19.54
C PHE A 402 0.69 19.98 19.88
N GLY A 403 0.01 21.12 20.08
CA GLY A 403 0.68 22.40 20.37
C GLY A 403 1.32 22.48 21.77
N THR A 404 0.80 21.71 22.74
CA THR A 404 1.24 21.75 24.13
C THR A 404 2.49 20.90 24.38
N ILE A 405 2.74 19.88 23.56
CA ILE A 405 3.90 18.98 23.69
C ILE A 405 5.15 19.59 23.04
N PHE A 406 4.98 20.41 21.99
CA PHE A 406 6.09 21.09 21.30
C PHE A 406 6.80 22.14 22.15
N ARG A 407 6.14 22.66 23.20
CA ARG A 407 6.74 23.66 24.13
C ARG A 407 7.38 23.05 25.38
N LYS A 408 7.25 21.73 25.62
CA LYS A 408 7.72 21.10 26.88
C LYS A 408 9.00 20.26 26.74
N LYS A 409 9.62 20.24 25.55
CA LYS A 409 10.92 19.56 25.30
C LYS A 409 11.91 20.41 24.50
N MET A 410 11.75 21.74 24.53
CA MET A 410 12.88 22.66 24.55
C MET A 410 13.18 22.95 26.02
#